data_AF-A0A368GZ44-F1
#
_entry.id   AF-A0A368GZ44-F1
#
_cell.length_a   1.000
_cell.length_b   1.000
_cell.length_c   1.000
_cell.angle_alpha   90.00
_cell.angle_beta   90.00
_cell.angle_gamma   90.00
#
_symmetry.space_group_name_H-M   'P 1'
#
loop_
_entity.id
_entity.type
_entity.pdbx_description
1 polymer ?
#
loop_
_entity_poly.entity_id
_entity_poly.type
_entity_poly.pdbx_seq_one_letter_code
_entity_poly.pdbx_strand_id
1 'polypeptide(L)'
;MFSAGLLFLFFNIATASPRECIDDTTYDKAKEVLDPLAKQMLDKMPSKPSYDCEMERAVLIKMTIDDEIMEQTYPGVHYKHFLEFETTKSGRTDKTEPSVLVQEALKQWSGDLEKRQASKFGCNIDRDEDSETTSFKIGCIFN
;
A
#
# COMPACT_ATOMS: atom_id res chain seq x y z
N MET A 1 -2.22 -50.05 -24.51
CA MET A 1 -3.25 -49.10 -24.97
C MET A 1 -3.86 -48.45 -23.74
N PHE A 2 -4.02 -47.11 -23.78
CA PHE A 2 -4.64 -46.21 -22.77
C PHE A 2 -3.85 -46.05 -21.45
N SER A 3 -3.09 -44.98 -21.20
CA SER A 3 -3.35 -43.52 -21.29
C SER A 3 -4.26 -42.96 -20.20
N ALA A 4 -3.77 -41.87 -19.60
CA ALA A 4 -4.41 -40.88 -18.72
C ALA A 4 -4.66 -41.31 -17.26
N GLY A 5 -4.41 -40.47 -16.25
CA GLY A 5 -4.06 -39.05 -16.28
C GLY A 5 -3.39 -38.63 -14.98
N LEU A 6 -2.20 -38.04 -15.11
CA LEU A 6 -1.61 -37.22 -14.06
C LEU A 6 -2.34 -35.88 -14.07
N LEU A 7 -3.26 -35.69 -13.12
CA LEU A 7 -3.79 -34.38 -12.78
C LEU A 7 -2.66 -33.56 -12.16
N PHE A 8 -1.91 -32.84 -12.99
CA PHE A 8 -1.09 -31.73 -12.55
C PHE A 8 -2.03 -30.62 -12.08
N LEU A 9 -2.32 -30.61 -10.78
CA LEU A 9 -2.82 -29.45 -10.07
C LEU A 9 -1.75 -28.37 -10.18
N PHE A 10 -1.88 -27.48 -11.18
CA PHE A 10 -1.17 -26.21 -11.20
C PHE A 10 -1.65 -25.43 -9.98
N PHE A 11 -0.93 -25.57 -8.87
CA PHE A 11 -0.91 -24.54 -7.85
C PHE A 11 -0.47 -23.28 -8.58
N ASN A 12 -1.40 -22.36 -8.78
CA ASN A 12 -1.07 -20.96 -9.04
C ASN A 12 -0.32 -20.50 -7.78
N ILE A 13 0.99 -20.70 -7.77
CA ILE A 13 1.88 -20.06 -6.83
C ILE A 13 1.84 -18.60 -7.27
N ALA A 14 0.84 -17.87 -6.78
CA ALA A 14 0.85 -16.42 -6.79
C ALA A 14 2.05 -16.04 -5.92
N THR A 15 3.21 -15.95 -6.57
CA THR A 15 4.38 -15.28 -6.02
C THR A 15 3.93 -13.86 -5.81
N ALA A 16 3.71 -13.51 -4.54
CA ALA A 16 3.54 -12.12 -4.12
C ALA A 16 4.76 -11.36 -4.66
N SER A 17 4.57 -10.63 -5.76
CA SER A 17 5.65 -9.87 -6.38
C SER A 17 6.08 -8.80 -5.38
N PRO A 18 7.38 -8.70 -5.06
CA PRO A 18 7.88 -7.62 -4.22
C PRO A 18 7.52 -6.27 -4.85
N ARG A 19 7.35 -5.25 -4.00
CA ARG A 19 7.19 -3.87 -4.43
C ARG A 19 8.47 -3.43 -5.16
N GLU A 20 8.39 -3.19 -6.46
CA GLU A 20 9.49 -2.75 -7.32
C GLU A 20 9.22 -1.35 -7.89
N CYS A 21 8.75 -0.43 -7.03
CA CYS A 21 8.39 0.93 -7.40
C CYS A 21 9.52 1.92 -7.05
N ILE A 22 9.56 3.04 -7.78
CA ILE A 22 10.36 4.20 -7.41
C ILE A 22 9.54 5.03 -6.44
N ASP A 23 10.12 5.36 -5.29
CA ASP A 23 9.46 6.20 -4.28
C ASP A 23 9.36 7.65 -4.80
N ASP A 24 8.14 8.11 -5.11
CA ASP A 24 7.88 9.47 -5.62
C ASP A 24 7.57 10.49 -4.50
N THR A 25 7.81 10.11 -3.24
CA THR A 25 7.61 10.95 -2.04
C THR A 25 8.91 11.60 -1.58
N THR A 26 8.81 12.73 -0.88
CA THR A 26 9.98 13.40 -0.28
C THR A 26 10.44 12.73 1.02
N TYR A 27 9.78 11.65 1.45
CA TYR A 27 10.16 10.88 2.63
C TYR A 27 11.25 9.87 2.31
N ASP A 28 12.44 10.14 2.85
CA ASP A 28 13.67 9.37 2.62
C ASP A 28 13.60 7.93 3.17
N LYS A 29 12.74 7.68 4.17
CA LYS A 29 12.47 6.33 4.69
C LYS A 29 11.17 5.72 4.15
N ALA A 30 10.63 6.23 3.04
CA ALA A 30 9.38 5.71 2.47
C ALA A 30 9.44 4.21 2.18
N LYS A 31 10.51 3.72 1.55
CA LYS A 31 10.75 2.30 1.33
C LYS A 31 10.66 1.46 2.61
N GLU A 32 11.18 1.96 3.73
CA GLU A 32 11.16 1.26 5.03
C GLU A 32 9.76 1.16 5.63
N VAL A 33 8.80 1.98 5.16
CA VAL A 33 7.37 1.86 5.48
C VAL A 33 6.64 1.02 4.42
N LEU A 34 6.78 1.37 3.15
CA LEU A 34 5.97 0.85 2.06
C LEU A 34 6.27 -0.61 1.73
N ASP A 35 7.53 -1.05 1.76
CA ASP A 35 7.90 -2.44 1.48
C ASP A 35 7.32 -3.42 2.52
N PRO A 36 7.52 -3.24 3.85
CA PRO A 36 6.94 -4.12 4.85
C PRO A 36 5.41 -3.97 4.96
N LEU A 37 4.84 -2.80 4.64
CA LEU A 37 3.41 -2.61 4.58
C LEU A 37 2.79 -3.43 3.45
N ALA A 38 3.32 -3.29 2.22
CA ALA A 38 2.85 -4.03 1.05
C ALA A 38 2.93 -5.55 1.28
N LYS A 39 4.06 -6.03 1.82
CA LYS A 39 4.24 -7.44 2.16
C LYS A 39 3.16 -7.94 3.12
N GLN A 40 2.91 -7.22 4.21
CA GLN A 40 1.92 -7.65 5.21
C GLN A 40 0.48 -7.57 4.69
N MET A 41 0.19 -6.63 3.79
CA MET A 41 -1.12 -6.57 3.13
C MET A 41 -1.35 -7.76 2.21
N LEU A 42 -0.33 -8.16 1.44
CA LEU A 42 -0.36 -9.36 0.59
C LEU A 42 -0.64 -10.64 1.41
N ASP A 43 -0.06 -10.72 2.61
CA ASP A 43 -0.25 -11.86 3.52
C ASP A 43 -1.63 -11.86 4.20
N LYS A 44 -2.18 -10.69 4.52
CA LYS A 44 -3.46 -10.54 5.25
C LYS A 44 -4.68 -10.59 4.36
N MET A 45 -4.57 -10.20 3.09
CA MET A 45 -5.70 -10.13 2.19
C MET A 45 -5.99 -11.50 1.55
N PRO A 46 -7.23 -12.03 1.66
CA PRO A 46 -7.58 -13.34 1.12
C PRO A 46 -7.49 -13.40 -0.41
N SER A 47 -7.67 -12.25 -1.08
CA SER A 47 -7.64 -12.12 -2.54
C SER A 47 -6.24 -12.20 -3.15
N LYS A 48 -5.18 -12.04 -2.35
CA LYS A 48 -3.77 -12.01 -2.83
C LYS A 48 -3.57 -11.07 -4.04
N PRO A 49 -3.91 -9.77 -3.90
CA PRO A 49 -3.76 -8.83 -5.01
C PRO A 49 -2.29 -8.69 -5.43
N SER A 50 -2.02 -8.16 -6.62
CA SER A 50 -0.66 -7.72 -6.98
C SER A 50 -0.43 -6.26 -6.58
N TYR A 51 0.80 -5.89 -6.27
CA TYR A 51 1.17 -4.48 -6.07
C TYR A 51 1.24 -3.76 -7.43
N ASP A 52 0.74 -2.53 -7.51
CA ASP A 52 0.72 -1.72 -8.73
C ASP A 52 1.34 -0.34 -8.47
N CYS A 53 2.46 -0.06 -9.15
CA CYS A 53 3.21 1.20 -8.96
C CYS A 53 2.47 2.42 -9.50
N GLU A 54 1.58 2.28 -10.48
CA GLU A 54 0.77 3.40 -10.95
C GLU A 54 -0.26 3.79 -9.89
N MET A 55 -0.87 2.78 -9.25
CA MET A 55 -1.76 2.99 -8.10
C MET A 55 -1.02 3.65 -6.93
N GLU A 56 0.22 3.24 -6.62
CA GLU A 56 1.04 3.89 -5.57
C GLU A 56 1.25 5.39 -5.84
N ARG A 57 1.57 5.77 -7.07
CA ARG A 57 1.78 7.18 -7.42
C ARG A 57 0.49 7.98 -7.34
N ALA A 58 -0.61 7.38 -7.80
CA ALA A 58 -1.94 7.97 -7.71
C ALA A 58 -2.34 8.27 -6.26
N VAL A 59 -2.01 7.37 -5.31
CA VAL A 59 -2.28 7.59 -3.88
C VAL A 59 -1.62 8.88 -3.38
N LEU A 60 -0.38 9.19 -3.79
CA LEU A 60 0.29 10.40 -3.33
C LEU A 60 -0.50 11.66 -3.71
N ILE A 61 -0.97 11.75 -4.95
CA ILE A 61 -1.80 12.88 -5.41
C ILE A 61 -3.12 12.92 -4.62
N LYS A 62 -3.79 11.77 -4.45
CA LYS A 62 -5.03 11.69 -3.68
C LYS A 62 -4.87 12.20 -2.24
N MET A 63 -3.76 11.86 -1.59
CA MET A 63 -3.51 12.23 -0.19
C MET A 63 -3.14 13.70 0.00
N THR A 64 -2.45 14.29 -0.99
CA THR A 64 -1.84 15.63 -0.90
C THR A 64 -2.68 16.72 -1.57
N ILE A 65 -3.47 16.36 -2.59
CA ILE A 65 -4.29 17.27 -3.38
C ILE A 65 -5.76 16.86 -3.25
N ASP A 66 -6.26 15.99 -4.13
CA ASP A 66 -7.63 15.46 -4.11
C ASP A 66 -7.80 14.32 -5.14
N ASP A 67 -9.01 13.75 -5.18
CA ASP A 67 -9.39 12.70 -6.13
C ASP A 67 -9.51 13.18 -7.58
N GLU A 68 -9.98 14.40 -7.82
CA GLU A 68 -10.23 14.92 -9.17
C GLU A 68 -8.91 15.05 -9.94
N ILE A 69 -7.90 15.64 -9.31
CA ILE A 69 -6.56 15.80 -9.88
C ILE A 69 -5.87 14.45 -10.02
N MET A 70 -6.08 13.52 -9.08
CA MET A 70 -5.57 12.16 -9.21
C MET A 70 -6.15 11.46 -10.44
N GLU A 71 -7.47 11.50 -10.65
CA GLU A 71 -8.14 10.89 -11.80
C GLU A 71 -7.72 11.53 -13.13
N GLN A 72 -7.51 12.85 -13.16
CA GLN A 72 -7.00 13.54 -14.34
C GLN A 72 -5.55 13.15 -14.67
N THR A 73 -4.72 12.95 -13.65
CA THR A 73 -3.29 12.62 -13.81
C THR A 73 -3.08 11.14 -14.13
N TYR A 74 -3.90 10.26 -13.53
CA TYR A 74 -3.85 8.81 -13.66
C TYR A 74 -5.21 8.25 -14.13
N PRO A 75 -5.64 8.55 -15.37
CA PRO A 75 -6.96 8.14 -15.87
C PRO A 75 -7.14 6.62 -15.99
N GLY A 76 -6.05 5.84 -15.96
CA GLY A 76 -6.08 4.37 -15.94
C GLY A 76 -6.21 3.76 -14.54
N VAL A 77 -6.07 4.57 -13.48
CA VAL A 77 -6.21 4.12 -12.11
C VAL A 77 -7.66 4.24 -11.68
N HIS A 78 -8.32 3.09 -11.59
CA HIS A 78 -9.66 2.97 -11.02
C HIS A 78 -9.60 2.20 -9.72
N TYR A 79 -10.14 2.79 -8.66
CA TYR A 79 -10.17 2.17 -7.34
C TYR A 79 -11.60 2.20 -6.76
N LYS A 80 -11.95 1.18 -5.97
CA LYS A 80 -13.24 1.09 -5.27
C LYS A 80 -13.13 1.45 -3.80
N HIS A 81 -11.93 1.31 -3.25
CA HIS A 81 -11.70 1.50 -1.84
C HIS A 81 -10.40 2.23 -1.58
N PHE A 82 -10.44 3.10 -0.58
CA PHE A 82 -9.29 3.81 -0.05
C PHE A 82 -9.19 3.49 1.45
N LEU A 83 -7.98 3.20 1.91
CA LEU A 83 -7.65 3.13 3.32
C LEU A 83 -6.66 4.25 3.61
N GLU A 84 -6.95 5.01 4.66
CA GLU A 84 -6.09 6.09 5.15
C GLU A 84 -5.76 5.85 6.62
N PHE A 85 -4.53 6.19 6.98
CA PHE A 85 -4.02 6.22 8.33
C PHE A 85 -3.27 7.55 8.49
N GLU A 86 -3.58 8.27 9.55
CA GLU A 86 -2.92 9.53 9.88
C GLU A 86 -2.52 9.53 11.35
N THR A 87 -1.31 9.98 11.65
CA THR A 87 -0.76 10.04 13.00
C THR A 87 0.20 11.21 13.13
N THR A 88 0.19 11.87 14.30
CA THR A 88 1.14 12.94 14.62
C THR A 88 2.07 12.44 15.72
N LYS A 89 3.38 12.59 15.50
CA LYS A 89 4.44 12.19 16.44
C LYS A 89 5.16 13.42 16.94
N SER A 90 5.59 13.39 18.20
CA SER A 90 6.41 14.45 18.77
C SER A 90 7.83 14.42 18.22
N GLY A 91 8.31 15.60 17.84
CA GLY A 91 9.61 15.85 17.24
C GLY A 91 9.63 15.64 15.73
N ARG A 92 10.84 15.74 15.18
CA ARG A 92 11.12 15.62 13.75
C ARG A 92 11.03 14.17 13.27
N THR A 93 10.97 14.01 11.95
CA THR A 93 10.79 12.74 11.23
C THR A 93 11.76 11.66 11.70
N ASP A 94 13.02 12.03 11.95
CA ASP A 94 14.10 11.12 12.33
C ASP A 94 13.86 10.40 13.66
N LYS A 95 13.02 10.97 14.54
CA LYS A 95 12.65 10.38 15.83
C LYS A 95 11.56 9.32 15.75
N THR A 96 10.92 9.18 14.59
CA THR A 96 9.88 8.17 14.39
C THR A 96 10.45 6.98 13.63
N GLU A 97 10.36 5.81 14.25
CA GLU A 97 10.73 4.54 13.61
C GLU A 97 9.70 4.15 12.53
N PRO A 98 10.11 3.88 11.28
CA PRO A 98 9.20 3.46 10.21
C PRO A 98 8.31 2.27 10.59
N SER A 99 8.86 1.33 11.36
CA SER A 99 8.13 0.14 11.81
C SER A 99 6.91 0.45 12.68
N VAL A 100 6.95 1.54 13.46
CA VAL A 100 5.82 1.99 14.29
C VAL A 100 4.67 2.44 13.40
N LEU A 101 4.97 3.19 12.33
CA LEU A 101 3.96 3.65 11.37
C LEU A 101 3.26 2.47 10.68
N VAL A 102 4.04 1.46 10.26
CA VAL A 102 3.51 0.24 9.64
C VAL A 102 2.60 -0.53 10.60
N GLN A 103 3.02 -0.70 11.85
CA GLN A 103 2.23 -1.43 12.86
C GLN A 103 0.92 -0.71 13.19
N GLU A 104 0.97 0.61 13.36
CA GLU A 104 -0.22 1.41 13.68
C GLU A 104 -1.24 1.39 12.53
N ALA A 105 -0.79 1.59 11.27
CA ALA A 105 -1.64 1.52 10.10
C ALA A 105 -2.29 0.13 9.95
N LEU A 106 -1.50 -0.96 10.04
CA LEU A 106 -2.03 -2.32 9.92
C LEU A 106 -2.98 -2.68 11.07
N LYS A 107 -2.74 -2.17 12.28
CA LYS A 107 -3.64 -2.36 13.41
C LYS A 107 -4.98 -1.70 13.14
N GLN A 108 -4.97 -0.45 12.65
CA GLN A 108 -6.18 0.29 12.30
C GLN A 108 -6.98 -0.42 11.21
N TRP A 109 -6.31 -0.95 10.19
CA TRP A 109 -6.97 -1.58 9.04
C TRP A 109 -7.23 -3.09 9.18
N SER A 110 -6.82 -3.70 10.29
CA SER A 110 -6.83 -5.17 10.45
C SER A 110 -8.14 -5.84 10.01
N GLY A 111 -9.29 -5.38 10.53
CA GLY A 111 -10.60 -5.95 10.19
C GLY A 111 -11.06 -5.70 8.75
N ASP A 112 -10.58 -4.63 8.12
CA ASP A 112 -10.89 -4.32 6.71
C ASP A 112 -10.08 -5.19 5.77
N LEU A 113 -8.77 -5.36 6.05
CA LEU A 113 -7.87 -6.15 5.22
C LEU A 113 -8.28 -7.62 5.14
N GLU A 114 -8.72 -8.21 6.25
CA GLU A 114 -9.15 -9.62 6.32
C GLU A 114 -10.36 -9.93 5.43
N LYS A 115 -11.18 -8.92 5.13
CA LYS A 115 -12.39 -9.06 4.30
C LYS A 115 -12.19 -8.52 2.89
N ARG A 116 -11.07 -7.85 2.63
CA ARG A 116 -10.85 -7.08 1.41
C ARG A 116 -10.61 -7.99 0.20
N GLN A 117 -11.40 -7.75 -0.84
CA GLN A 117 -11.24 -8.35 -2.15
C GLN A 117 -10.74 -7.27 -3.10
N ALA A 118 -9.57 -7.48 -3.69
CA ALA A 118 -9.01 -6.64 -4.74
C ALA A 118 -8.11 -7.50 -5.63
N SER A 119 -7.90 -7.08 -6.87
CA SER A 119 -6.91 -7.72 -7.75
C SER A 119 -5.58 -6.97 -7.76
N LYS A 120 -5.62 -5.67 -7.50
CA LYS A 120 -4.46 -4.78 -7.43
C LYS A 120 -4.60 -3.79 -6.27
N PHE A 121 -3.46 -3.34 -5.77
CA PHE A 121 -3.40 -2.23 -4.83
C PHE A 121 -2.09 -1.47 -4.95
N GLY A 122 -2.08 -0.24 -4.47
CA GLY A 122 -0.87 0.57 -4.31
C GLY A 122 -1.01 1.45 -3.08
N CYS A 123 0.11 1.74 -2.42
CA CYS A 123 0.13 2.52 -1.18
C CYS A 123 1.23 3.57 -1.24
N ASN A 124 1.00 4.72 -0.63
CA ASN A 124 2.01 5.76 -0.51
C ASN A 124 2.01 6.35 0.89
N ILE A 125 3.07 7.09 1.20
CA ILE A 125 3.25 7.79 2.46
C ILE A 125 3.67 9.22 2.18
N ASP A 126 3.03 10.14 2.89
CA ASP A 126 3.44 11.53 2.97
C ASP A 126 3.70 11.93 4.42
N ARG A 127 4.46 13.02 4.60
CA ARG A 127 4.67 13.61 5.91
C ARG A 127 4.68 15.14 5.82
N ASP A 128 4.18 15.76 6.87
CA ASP A 128 4.34 17.18 7.12
C ASP A 128 5.08 17.37 8.44
N GLU A 129 6.15 18.16 8.42
CA GLU A 129 7.05 18.35 9.56
C GLU A 129 7.09 19.83 9.96
N ASP A 130 6.83 20.09 11.24
CA ASP A 130 7.07 21.39 11.86
C ASP A 130 8.20 21.31 12.92
N SER A 131 8.42 22.39 13.68
CA SER A 131 9.49 22.45 14.67
C SER A 131 9.30 21.50 15.87
N GLU A 132 8.08 21.08 16.15
CA GLU A 132 7.70 20.34 17.36
C GLU A 132 7.11 18.96 17.07
N THR A 133 6.56 18.74 15.88
CA THR A 133 5.83 17.52 15.52
C THR A 133 6.05 17.13 14.06
N THR A 134 5.79 15.86 13.77
CA THR A 134 5.70 15.32 12.42
C THR A 134 4.38 14.59 12.26
N SER A 135 3.58 15.00 11.29
CA SER A 135 2.36 14.31 10.88
C SER A 135 2.68 13.37 9.72
N PHE A 136 2.27 12.12 9.83
CA PHE A 136 2.44 11.09 8.80
C PHE A 136 1.08 10.67 8.29
N LYS A 137 0.96 10.54 6.97
CA LYS A 137 -0.23 10.02 6.31
C LYS A 137 0.17 8.83 5.43
N ILE A 138 -0.47 7.69 5.64
CA ILE A 138 -0.31 6.50 4.80
C ILE A 138 -1.65 6.21 4.15
N GLY A 139 -1.65 6.12 2.82
CA GLY A 139 -2.81 5.80 2.02
C GLY A 139 -2.60 4.52 1.23
N CYS A 140 -3.69 3.80 0.96
CA CYS A 140 -3.71 2.67 0.03
C CYS A 140 -5.01 2.66 -0.77
N ILE A 141 -4.92 2.53 -2.10
CA ILE A 141 -6.09 2.33 -2.97
C ILE A 141 -6.14 0.90 -3.50
N PHE A 142 -7.36 0.41 -3.72
CA PHE A 142 -7.67 -0.96 -4.14
C PHE A 142 -8.74 -0.95 -5.23
N ASN A 143 -8.59 -1.79 -6.26
CA ASN A 143 -9.58 -1.93 -7.33
C ASN A 143 -10.71 -2.92 -7.05
#